data_AF-A0A9D9Y1X6-F1
#
_entry.id   AF-A0A9D9Y1X6-F1
#
_cell.length_a   1.000
_cell.length_b   1.000
_cell.length_c   1.000
_cell.angle_alpha   90.00
_cell.angle_beta   90.00
_cell.angle_gamma   90.00
#
_symmetry.space_group_name_H-M   'P 1'
#
loop_
_entity.id
_entity.type
_entity.pdbx_description
1 polymer ?
#
loop_
_entity_poly.entity_id
_entity_poly.type
_entity_poly.pdbx_seq_one_letter_code
_entity_poly.pdbx_strand_id
1 'polypeptide(L)'
;ADKLTGFDAAIATGSNSTATHFRYYFGHVPHIIRQNRNSIAVLSGHETDQQLLALGQDIFSYFGLGCRNVSKIFIPDGYNLDRLFEVLEAYKEVIHHHKYKNNYDYNVALFLLNKENFLHNDMLILRASEQIISRIGSVHYQYYQNIDTLSEWIHAHESEIQCVVTSMDIPGVESVDFGQAQCPSIDTYADGVDTMQFLLGL
;
A
#
# COMPACT_ATOMS: atom_id res chain seq x y z
N ALA A 1 -10.48 30.58 3.30
CA ALA A 1 -10.26 30.04 4.66
C ALA A 1 -9.11 30.82 5.25
N ASP A 2 -9.28 31.33 6.47
CA ASP A 2 -8.27 32.15 7.14
C ASP A 2 -7.04 31.31 7.53
N LYS A 3 -5.88 31.96 7.62
CA LYS A 3 -4.66 31.34 8.14
C LYS A 3 -4.90 30.92 9.60
N LEU A 4 -4.63 29.66 9.92
CA LEU A 4 -4.40 29.21 11.30
C LEU A 4 -3.25 30.02 11.91
N THR A 5 -3.45 30.55 13.11
CA THR A 5 -2.44 31.34 13.85
C THR A 5 -2.44 30.92 15.32
N GLY A 6 -1.37 31.28 16.05
CA GLY A 6 -1.29 31.05 17.50
C GLY A 6 -0.99 29.61 17.93
N PHE A 7 -0.16 28.89 17.16
CA PHE A 7 0.32 27.54 17.49
C PHE A 7 1.84 27.52 17.58
N ASP A 8 2.36 26.65 18.45
CA ASP A 8 3.80 26.50 18.71
C ASP A 8 4.43 25.34 17.91
N ALA A 9 3.61 24.38 17.49
CA ALA A 9 4.02 23.22 16.69
C ALA A 9 2.85 22.67 15.85
N ALA A 10 3.12 21.80 14.88
CA ALA A 10 2.09 21.22 14.01
C ALA A 10 2.28 19.72 13.75
N ILE A 11 1.19 18.95 13.84
CA ILE A 11 1.10 17.60 13.28
C ILE A 11 0.00 17.63 12.22
N ALA A 12 0.37 17.49 10.95
CA ALA A 12 -0.58 17.57 9.84
C ALA A 12 -0.51 16.32 8.96
N THR A 13 -1.68 15.86 8.52
CA THR A 13 -1.81 14.69 7.64
C THR A 13 -2.66 15.07 6.43
N GLY A 14 -2.24 14.64 5.25
CA GLY A 14 -2.96 14.93 4.02
C GLY A 14 -2.44 14.13 2.83
N SER A 15 -2.97 14.43 1.65
CA SER A 15 -2.46 13.84 0.41
C SER A 15 -1.04 14.31 0.11
N ASN A 16 -0.38 13.68 -0.87
CA ASN A 16 0.94 14.10 -1.33
C ASN A 16 0.95 15.57 -1.81
N SER A 17 -0.13 16.02 -2.46
CA SER A 17 -0.25 17.42 -2.87
C SER A 17 -0.44 18.37 -1.69
N THR A 18 -1.25 18.00 -0.70
CA THR A 18 -1.45 18.80 0.51
C THR A 18 -0.20 18.87 1.37
N ALA A 19 0.61 17.80 1.44
CA ALA A 19 1.84 17.75 2.20
C ALA A 19 2.84 18.85 1.79
N THR A 20 2.94 19.18 0.50
CA THR A 20 3.76 20.30 0.01
C THR A 20 3.28 21.64 0.56
N HIS A 21 1.97 21.87 0.56
CA HIS A 21 1.38 23.08 1.14
C HIS A 21 1.61 23.15 2.66
N PHE A 22 1.49 22.02 3.37
CA PHE A 22 1.75 21.96 4.80
C PHE A 22 3.21 22.24 5.15
N ARG A 23 4.17 21.72 4.38
CA ARG A 23 5.59 22.04 4.56
C ARG A 23 5.87 23.54 4.42
N TYR A 24 5.29 24.18 3.41
CA TYR A 24 5.40 25.63 3.27
C TYR A 24 4.74 26.38 4.43
N TYR A 25 3.55 25.95 4.83
CA TYR A 25 2.74 26.64 5.83
C TYR A 25 3.33 26.52 7.25
N PHE A 26 3.70 25.31 7.67
CA PHE A 26 4.18 24.98 9.01
C PHE A 26 5.71 24.95 9.11
N GLY A 27 6.44 25.19 8.03
CA GLY A 27 7.91 25.10 7.99
C GLY A 27 8.65 26.01 8.95
N HIS A 28 7.97 27.00 9.55
CA HIS A 28 8.52 27.95 10.51
C HIS A 28 8.38 27.50 11.98
N VAL A 29 7.70 26.39 12.26
CA VAL A 29 7.56 25.78 13.59
C VAL A 29 8.01 24.32 13.54
N PRO A 30 8.34 23.69 14.69
CA PRO A 30 8.49 22.23 14.77
C PRO A 30 7.24 21.53 14.21
N HIS A 31 7.43 20.54 13.33
CA HIS A 31 6.30 19.89 12.68
C HIS A 31 6.54 18.42 12.31
N ILE A 32 5.45 17.66 12.27
CA ILE A 32 5.34 16.36 11.59
C ILE A 32 4.35 16.53 10.44
N ILE A 33 4.81 16.34 9.20
CA ILE A 33 3.94 16.33 8.00
C ILE A 33 3.86 14.92 7.45
N ARG A 34 2.67 14.32 7.55
CA ARG A 34 2.37 12.99 7.00
C ARG A 34 1.73 13.10 5.63
N GLN A 35 2.28 12.33 4.69
CA GLN A 35 1.80 12.19 3.33
C GLN A 35 1.27 10.77 3.09
N ASN A 36 0.67 10.52 1.93
CA ASN A 36 0.15 9.21 1.62
C ASN A 36 1.30 8.22 1.40
N ARG A 37 1.20 7.07 2.08
CA ARG A 37 2.00 5.87 1.84
C ARG A 37 1.07 4.70 1.56
N ASN A 38 1.56 3.66 0.90
CA ASN A 38 0.84 2.41 0.72
C ASN A 38 1.77 1.23 0.99
N SER A 39 1.20 0.05 1.20
CA SER A 39 2.01 -1.15 1.42
C SER A 39 2.20 -1.92 0.13
N ILE A 40 3.33 -2.63 0.05
CA ILE A 40 3.65 -3.52 -1.06
C ILE A 40 3.80 -4.94 -0.54
N ALA A 41 3.60 -5.93 -1.41
CA ALA A 41 3.97 -7.31 -1.13
C ALA A 41 5.06 -7.78 -2.09
N VAL A 42 5.95 -8.65 -1.62
CA VAL A 42 6.96 -9.32 -2.44
C VAL A 42 6.77 -10.83 -2.29
N LEU A 43 6.47 -11.49 -3.41
CA LEU A 43 6.23 -12.92 -3.48
C LEU A 43 7.45 -13.58 -4.11
N SER A 44 7.83 -14.73 -3.58
CA SER A 44 8.92 -15.60 -4.03
C SER A 44 8.51 -16.56 -5.16
N GLY A 45 7.22 -16.84 -5.34
CA GLY A 45 6.74 -17.93 -6.19
C GLY A 45 6.52 -19.25 -5.46
N HIS A 46 6.94 -19.33 -4.19
CA HIS A 46 6.88 -20.53 -3.37
C HIS A 46 5.93 -20.41 -2.16
N GLU A 47 5.08 -19.38 -2.15
CA GLU A 47 4.10 -19.17 -1.09
C GLU A 47 3.16 -20.37 -0.98
N THR A 48 2.80 -20.72 0.24
CA THR A 48 1.71 -21.67 0.53
C THR A 48 0.35 -20.99 0.32
N ASP A 49 -0.71 -21.79 0.14
CA ASP A 49 -2.06 -21.23 0.01
C ASP A 49 -2.49 -20.46 1.28
N GLN A 50 -1.99 -20.85 2.46
CA GLN A 50 -2.24 -20.11 3.70
C GLN A 50 -1.58 -18.72 3.68
N GLN A 51 -0.36 -18.59 3.14
CA GLN A 51 0.31 -17.30 2.99
C GLN A 51 -0.39 -16.42 1.96
N LEU A 52 -0.83 -16.98 0.83
CA LEU A 52 -1.61 -16.25 -0.18
C LEU A 52 -2.98 -15.83 0.37
N LEU A 53 -3.62 -16.67 1.19
CA LEU A 53 -4.87 -16.31 1.88
C LEU A 53 -4.64 -15.18 2.88
N ALA A 54 -3.52 -15.22 3.63
CA ALA A 54 -3.14 -14.16 4.56
C ALA A 54 -2.82 -12.84 3.84
N LEU A 55 -2.15 -12.88 2.68
CA LEU A 55 -1.98 -11.72 1.80
C LEU A 55 -3.31 -11.09 1.41
N GLY A 56 -4.35 -11.90 1.21
CA GLY A 56 -5.70 -11.39 0.99
C GLY A 56 -6.22 -10.52 2.15
N GLN A 57 -5.85 -10.81 3.41
CA GLN A 57 -6.17 -9.92 4.53
C GLN A 57 -5.51 -8.56 4.37
N ASP A 58 -4.24 -8.53 3.95
CA ASP A 58 -3.51 -7.28 3.73
C ASP A 58 -4.09 -6.48 2.56
N ILE A 59 -4.63 -7.14 1.53
CA ILE A 59 -5.26 -6.49 0.38
C ILE A 59 -6.66 -5.96 0.74
N PHE A 60 -7.53 -6.81 1.30
CA PHE A 60 -8.96 -6.54 1.40
C PHE A 60 -9.42 -5.92 2.73
N SER A 61 -8.61 -5.98 3.79
CA SER A 61 -8.96 -5.32 5.06
C SER A 61 -9.27 -3.86 4.84
N TYR A 62 -10.29 -3.34 5.53
CA TYR A 62 -10.76 -1.96 5.34
C TYR A 62 -11.05 -1.60 3.87
N PHE A 63 -11.40 -2.58 3.04
CA PHE A 63 -11.73 -2.42 1.62
C PHE A 63 -10.58 -1.86 0.76
N GLY A 64 -9.33 -2.00 1.20
CA GLY A 64 -8.16 -1.46 0.49
C GLY A 64 -7.97 0.06 0.63
N LEU A 65 -8.60 0.69 1.64
CA LEU A 65 -8.57 2.14 1.85
C LEU A 65 -7.41 2.63 2.74
N GLY A 66 -6.73 1.74 3.45
CA GLY A 66 -5.69 2.09 4.41
C GLY A 66 -4.29 2.16 3.78
N CYS A 67 -3.40 2.98 4.35
CA CYS A 67 -1.98 3.01 3.97
C CYS A 67 -1.26 1.67 4.20
N ARG A 68 -1.80 0.85 5.10
CA ARG A 68 -1.34 -0.51 5.42
C ARG A 68 -1.93 -1.59 4.51
N ASN A 69 -2.80 -1.23 3.56
CA ASN A 69 -3.26 -2.17 2.57
C ASN A 69 -2.21 -2.38 1.47
N VAL A 70 -2.08 -3.62 1.03
CA VAL A 70 -1.22 -3.95 -0.11
C VAL A 70 -1.90 -3.48 -1.40
N SER A 71 -1.29 -2.49 -2.05
CA SER A 71 -1.75 -1.93 -3.33
C SER A 71 -0.90 -2.35 -4.52
N LYS A 72 0.29 -2.90 -4.26
CA LYS A 72 1.22 -3.39 -5.29
C LYS A 72 1.91 -4.69 -4.86
N ILE A 73 2.07 -5.61 -5.80
CA ILE A 73 2.69 -6.91 -5.59
C ILE A 73 3.88 -7.07 -6.55
N PHE A 74 5.05 -7.41 -6.02
CA PHE A 74 6.20 -7.85 -6.79
C PHE A 74 6.20 -9.37 -6.88
N ILE A 75 6.36 -9.90 -8.10
CA ILE A 75 6.33 -11.33 -8.40
C ILE A 75 7.54 -11.72 -9.26
N PRO A 76 8.11 -12.93 -9.14
CA PRO A 76 9.20 -13.36 -9.99
C PRO A 76 8.73 -13.60 -11.44
N ASP A 77 9.66 -13.57 -12.39
CA ASP A 77 9.37 -13.96 -13.77
C ASP A 77 8.73 -15.36 -13.84
N GLY A 78 7.61 -15.47 -14.57
CA GLY A 78 6.87 -16.73 -14.71
C GLY A 78 5.91 -17.08 -13.57
N TYR A 79 5.68 -16.17 -12.62
CA TYR A 79 4.69 -16.37 -11.55
C TYR A 79 3.28 -16.64 -12.09
N ASN A 80 2.59 -17.63 -11.53
CA ASN A 80 1.22 -17.96 -11.91
C ASN A 80 0.20 -17.06 -11.19
N LEU A 81 -0.28 -16.03 -11.89
CA LEU A 81 -1.29 -15.11 -11.38
C LEU A 81 -2.68 -15.77 -11.19
N ASP A 82 -2.99 -16.84 -11.93
CA ASP A 82 -4.28 -17.55 -11.78
C ASP A 82 -4.37 -18.18 -10.40
N ARG A 83 -3.26 -18.77 -9.91
CA ARG A 83 -3.17 -19.32 -8.55
C ARG A 83 -3.45 -18.25 -7.49
N LEU A 84 -2.96 -17.03 -7.68
CA LEU A 84 -3.24 -15.94 -6.76
C LEU A 84 -4.74 -15.60 -6.74
N PHE A 85 -5.39 -15.50 -7.91
CA PHE A 85 -6.83 -15.26 -7.99
C PHE A 85 -7.65 -16.37 -7.30
N GLU A 86 -7.32 -17.63 -7.55
CA GLU A 86 -8.03 -18.78 -6.98
C GLU A 86 -8.03 -18.75 -5.45
N VAL A 87 -6.88 -18.48 -4.83
CA VAL A 87 -6.78 -18.39 -3.36
C VAL A 87 -7.52 -17.16 -2.84
N LEU A 88 -7.39 -16.02 -3.52
CA LEU A 88 -8.02 -14.78 -3.08
C LEU A 88 -9.55 -14.82 -3.21
N GLU A 89 -10.13 -15.71 -4.02
CA GLU A 89 -11.59 -15.92 -4.15
C GLU A 89 -12.30 -16.14 -2.80
N ALA A 90 -11.57 -16.58 -1.76
CA ALA A 90 -12.06 -16.63 -0.39
C ALA A 90 -12.59 -15.28 0.15
N TYR A 91 -12.17 -14.15 -0.45
CA TYR A 91 -12.59 -12.79 -0.09
C TYR A 91 -13.71 -12.21 -0.95
N LYS A 92 -14.32 -13.00 -1.85
CA LYS A 92 -15.35 -12.54 -2.80
C LYS A 92 -16.50 -11.76 -2.18
N GLU A 93 -16.85 -12.06 -0.93
CA GLU A 93 -17.95 -11.40 -0.20
C GLU A 93 -17.75 -9.88 -0.05
N VAL A 94 -16.52 -9.36 -0.27
CA VAL A 94 -16.23 -7.93 -0.32
C VAL A 94 -17.10 -7.17 -1.33
N ILE A 95 -17.56 -7.85 -2.40
CA ILE A 95 -18.45 -7.30 -3.42
C ILE A 95 -19.86 -6.98 -2.90
N HIS A 96 -20.27 -7.56 -1.77
CA HIS A 96 -21.54 -7.21 -1.15
C HIS A 96 -21.52 -5.82 -0.50
N HIS A 97 -20.35 -5.23 -0.32
CA HIS A 97 -20.23 -3.83 0.08
C HIS A 97 -20.36 -2.92 -1.15
N HIS A 98 -21.53 -2.29 -1.31
CA HIS A 98 -21.87 -1.48 -2.49
C HIS A 98 -20.80 -0.45 -2.89
N LYS A 99 -20.17 0.24 -1.93
CA LYS A 99 -19.12 1.22 -2.28
C LYS A 99 -17.89 0.55 -2.89
N TYR A 100 -17.52 -0.64 -2.42
CA TYR A 100 -16.40 -1.39 -3.00
C TYR A 100 -16.75 -1.86 -4.40
N LYS A 101 -17.92 -2.51 -4.56
CA LYS A 101 -18.39 -3.00 -5.86
C LYS A 101 -18.52 -1.88 -6.89
N ASN A 102 -19.04 -0.72 -6.50
CA ASN A 102 -19.11 0.45 -7.38
C ASN A 102 -17.72 0.92 -7.85
N ASN A 103 -16.70 0.90 -6.98
CA ASN A 103 -15.32 1.23 -7.39
C ASN A 103 -14.76 0.18 -8.35
N TYR A 104 -14.94 -1.10 -8.04
CA TYR A 104 -14.54 -2.19 -8.92
C TYR A 104 -15.19 -2.06 -10.31
N ASP A 105 -16.52 -1.94 -10.39
CA ASP A 105 -17.25 -1.86 -11.67
C ASP A 105 -16.84 -0.63 -12.48
N TYR A 106 -16.67 0.52 -11.80
CA TYR A 106 -16.17 1.73 -12.42
C TYR A 106 -14.76 1.54 -13.01
N ASN A 107 -13.86 0.90 -12.26
CA ASN A 107 -12.49 0.67 -12.71
C ASN A 107 -12.42 -0.33 -13.87
N VAL A 108 -13.21 -1.41 -13.85
CA VAL A 108 -13.33 -2.32 -15.00
C VAL A 108 -13.79 -1.55 -16.25
N ALA A 109 -14.87 -0.78 -16.15
CA ALA A 109 -15.37 0.01 -17.27
C ALA A 109 -14.34 1.02 -17.80
N LEU A 110 -13.62 1.70 -16.89
CA LEU A 110 -12.56 2.65 -17.23
C LEU A 110 -11.43 1.98 -18.00
N PHE A 111 -10.91 0.86 -17.50
CA PHE A 111 -9.79 0.15 -18.12
C PHE A 111 -10.18 -0.46 -19.47
N LEU A 112 -11.41 -0.99 -19.61
CA LEU A 112 -11.93 -1.46 -20.90
C LEU A 112 -12.03 -0.32 -21.92
N LEU A 113 -12.56 0.84 -21.52
CA LEU A 113 -12.69 2.01 -22.40
C LEU A 113 -11.32 2.51 -22.88
N ASN A 114 -10.34 2.49 -21.98
CA ASN A 114 -8.96 2.87 -22.28
C ASN A 114 -8.17 1.80 -23.05
N LYS A 115 -8.75 0.62 -23.31
CA LYS A 115 -8.09 -0.54 -23.93
C LYS A 115 -6.82 -0.96 -23.20
N GLU A 116 -6.85 -0.87 -21.89
CA GLU A 116 -5.74 -1.30 -21.04
C GLU A 116 -5.78 -2.81 -20.84
N ASN A 117 -4.61 -3.43 -20.75
CA ASN A 117 -4.50 -4.84 -20.40
C ASN A 117 -4.55 -4.98 -18.87
N PHE A 118 -5.49 -5.76 -18.38
CA PHE A 118 -5.62 -6.12 -16.97
C PHE A 118 -6.24 -7.52 -16.87
N LEU A 119 -5.99 -8.18 -15.75
CA LEU A 119 -6.67 -9.41 -15.36
C LEU A 119 -7.70 -9.06 -14.30
N HIS A 120 -8.84 -9.73 -14.29
CA HIS A 120 -9.82 -9.54 -13.23
C HIS A 120 -10.66 -10.79 -13.01
N ASN A 121 -11.11 -10.98 -11.78
CA ASN A 121 -12.26 -11.82 -11.44
C ASN A 121 -13.40 -10.92 -10.96
N ASP A 122 -14.45 -11.43 -10.33
CA ASP A 122 -15.63 -10.63 -9.94
C ASP A 122 -15.41 -9.59 -8.83
N MET A 123 -14.23 -9.60 -8.19
CA MET A 123 -13.93 -8.75 -7.02
C MET A 123 -12.62 -7.97 -7.12
N LEU A 124 -11.63 -8.42 -7.88
CA LEU A 124 -10.28 -7.87 -7.90
C LEU A 124 -9.77 -7.70 -9.32
N ILE A 125 -9.11 -6.58 -9.58
CA ILE A 125 -8.40 -6.28 -10.82
C ILE A 125 -6.90 -6.32 -10.56
N LEU A 126 -6.16 -7.17 -11.27
CA LEU A 126 -4.70 -7.16 -11.30
C LEU A 126 -4.21 -6.46 -12.57
N ARG A 127 -3.37 -5.44 -12.40
CA ARG A 127 -2.89 -4.61 -13.52
C ARG A 127 -1.37 -4.42 -13.44
N ALA A 128 -0.67 -4.66 -14.54
CA ALA A 128 0.76 -4.36 -14.63
C ALA A 128 0.96 -2.83 -14.55
N SER A 129 1.75 -2.36 -13.58
CA SER A 129 2.01 -0.93 -13.39
C SER A 129 3.24 -0.70 -12.52
N GLU A 130 4.00 0.35 -12.82
CA GLU A 130 5.12 0.81 -11.99
C GLU A 130 4.65 1.53 -10.72
N GLN A 131 3.43 2.09 -10.71
CA GLN A 131 2.91 2.85 -9.59
C GLN A 131 2.64 1.98 -8.35
N ILE A 132 3.00 2.48 -7.16
CA ILE A 132 2.69 1.83 -5.87
C ILE A 132 1.19 1.89 -5.59
N ILE A 133 0.60 3.08 -5.67
CA ILE A 133 -0.82 3.27 -5.38
C ILE A 133 -1.70 2.66 -6.46
N SER A 134 -2.67 1.86 -6.05
CA SER A 134 -3.72 1.30 -6.91
C SER A 134 -5.08 1.88 -6.54
N ARG A 135 -6.06 1.70 -7.42
CA ARG A 135 -7.45 2.08 -7.14
C ARG A 135 -8.14 1.01 -6.30
N ILE A 136 -9.16 1.39 -5.53
CA ILE A 136 -9.99 0.42 -4.77
C ILE A 136 -10.53 -0.66 -5.72
N GLY A 137 -10.42 -1.93 -5.31
CA GLY A 137 -10.79 -3.06 -6.17
C GLY A 137 -9.74 -3.43 -7.21
N SER A 138 -8.56 -2.80 -7.16
CA SER A 138 -7.42 -3.12 -8.01
C SER A 138 -6.13 -3.20 -7.21
N VAL A 139 -5.23 -4.09 -7.62
CA VAL A 139 -3.87 -4.20 -7.12
C VAL A 139 -2.93 -4.20 -8.32
N HIS A 140 -1.85 -3.43 -8.22
CA HIS A 140 -0.82 -3.43 -9.24
C HIS A 140 0.11 -4.62 -9.08
N TYR A 141 0.66 -5.13 -10.18
CA TYR A 141 1.77 -6.08 -10.12
C TYR A 141 2.94 -5.64 -10.99
N GLN A 142 4.12 -6.12 -10.62
CA GLN A 142 5.35 -5.92 -11.39
C GLN A 142 6.28 -7.12 -11.22
N TYR A 143 6.89 -7.55 -12.32
CA TYR A 143 7.87 -8.62 -12.28
C TYR A 143 9.21 -8.11 -11.73
N TYR A 144 9.92 -8.95 -10.98
CA TYR A 144 11.31 -8.71 -10.59
C TYR A 144 12.18 -9.91 -10.97
N GLN A 145 13.45 -9.61 -11.24
CA GLN A 145 14.47 -10.61 -11.65
C GLN A 145 15.48 -10.91 -10.56
N ASN A 146 15.88 -9.88 -9.80
CA ASN A 146 16.86 -9.99 -8.74
C ASN A 146 16.37 -9.26 -7.49
N ILE A 147 16.49 -9.92 -6.34
CA ILE A 147 16.21 -9.37 -5.01
C ILE A 147 17.08 -8.13 -4.74
N ASP A 148 18.34 -8.10 -5.17
CA ASP A 148 19.22 -6.94 -4.97
C ASP A 148 18.65 -5.68 -5.64
N THR A 149 18.24 -5.81 -6.91
CA THR A 149 17.62 -4.69 -7.64
C THR A 149 16.27 -4.28 -7.07
N LEU A 150 15.53 -5.23 -6.50
CA LEU A 150 14.27 -4.94 -5.82
C LEU A 150 14.52 -4.22 -4.49
N SER A 151 15.54 -4.60 -3.73
CA SER A 151 15.95 -3.90 -2.50
C SER A 151 16.34 -2.45 -2.81
N GLU A 152 17.16 -2.22 -3.83
CA GLU A 152 17.51 -0.87 -4.29
C GLU A 152 16.26 -0.06 -4.67
N TRP A 153 15.30 -0.69 -5.35
CA TRP A 153 14.05 -0.05 -5.72
C TRP A 153 13.19 0.30 -4.49
N ILE A 154 13.08 -0.61 -3.52
CA ILE A 154 12.33 -0.39 -2.27
C ILE A 154 12.94 0.78 -1.49
N HIS A 155 14.26 0.82 -1.36
CA HIS A 155 14.96 1.93 -0.71
C HIS A 155 14.73 3.27 -1.43
N ALA A 156 14.77 3.26 -2.77
CA ALA A 156 14.49 4.48 -3.54
C ALA A 156 13.05 5.00 -3.36
N HIS A 157 12.10 4.15 -2.98
CA HIS A 157 10.68 4.49 -2.78
C HIS A 157 10.22 4.44 -1.32
N GLU A 158 11.13 4.38 -0.36
CA GLU A 158 10.83 4.22 1.08
C GLU A 158 9.82 5.27 1.58
N SER A 159 9.92 6.52 1.09
CA SER A 159 9.03 7.62 1.49
C SER A 159 7.56 7.44 1.07
N GLU A 160 7.28 6.50 0.16
CA GLU A 160 5.96 6.14 -0.36
C GLU A 160 5.46 4.80 0.20
N ILE A 161 6.34 4.01 0.83
CA ILE A 161 6.05 2.67 1.34
C ILE A 161 5.77 2.73 2.83
N GLN A 162 4.63 2.16 3.22
CA GLN A 162 4.22 2.06 4.62
C GLN A 162 4.79 0.81 5.30
N CYS A 163 4.75 -0.33 4.63
CA CYS A 163 5.42 -1.56 5.02
C CYS A 163 5.58 -2.47 3.81
N VAL A 164 6.52 -3.41 3.90
CA VAL A 164 6.78 -4.45 2.91
C VAL A 164 6.28 -5.78 3.49
N VAL A 165 5.35 -6.43 2.80
CA VAL A 165 4.79 -7.73 3.21
C VAL A 165 5.50 -8.83 2.44
N THR A 166 6.23 -9.70 3.12
CA THR A 166 6.91 -10.83 2.47
C THR A 166 7.38 -11.86 3.49
N SER A 167 7.53 -13.10 3.06
CA SER A 167 8.26 -14.14 3.82
C SER A 167 9.72 -14.28 3.38
N MET A 168 10.17 -13.46 2.44
CA MET A 168 11.54 -13.46 1.95
C MET A 168 12.40 -12.54 2.82
N ASP A 169 13.67 -12.92 3.00
CA ASP A 169 14.69 -12.02 3.51
C ASP A 169 15.16 -11.13 2.37
N ILE A 170 14.84 -9.84 2.43
CA ILE A 170 15.25 -8.83 1.45
C ILE A 170 16.31 -7.96 2.12
N PRO A 171 17.56 -7.94 1.63
CA PRO A 171 18.65 -7.22 2.30
C PRO A 171 18.31 -5.75 2.53
N GLY A 172 18.46 -5.30 3.78
CA GLY A 172 18.26 -3.90 4.18
C GLY A 172 16.80 -3.47 4.31
N VAL A 173 15.83 -4.34 4.04
CA VAL A 173 14.40 -4.00 4.06
C VAL A 173 13.73 -4.65 5.27
N GLU A 174 13.16 -3.84 6.14
CA GLU A 174 12.26 -4.33 7.19
C GLU A 174 10.94 -4.76 6.56
N SER A 175 10.52 -5.99 6.87
CA SER A 175 9.28 -6.58 6.38
C SER A 175 8.40 -7.13 7.50
N VAL A 176 7.14 -7.34 7.17
CA VAL A 176 6.18 -8.06 8.00
C VAL A 176 5.68 -9.30 7.27
N ASP A 177 5.26 -10.30 8.03
CA ASP A 177 4.67 -11.51 7.47
C ASP A 177 3.32 -11.22 6.79
N PHE A 178 2.92 -12.12 5.89
CA PHE A 178 1.59 -12.09 5.28
C PHE A 178 0.48 -12.11 6.35
N GLY A 179 -0.51 -11.23 6.19
CA GLY A 179 -1.62 -10.99 7.12
C GLY A 179 -1.29 -10.07 8.29
N GLN A 180 -0.05 -9.56 8.39
CA GLN A 180 0.39 -8.72 9.51
C GLN A 180 0.49 -7.23 9.15
N ALA A 181 0.15 -6.81 7.92
CA ALA A 181 0.30 -5.41 7.52
C ALA A 181 -0.53 -4.47 8.41
N GLN A 182 -1.68 -4.94 8.88
CA GLN A 182 -2.63 -4.24 9.76
C GLN A 182 -2.40 -4.48 11.26
N CYS A 183 -1.27 -5.10 11.64
CA CYS A 183 -0.93 -5.40 13.03
C CYS A 183 0.35 -4.67 13.48
N PRO A 184 0.41 -3.32 13.41
CA PRO A 184 1.57 -2.57 13.88
C PRO A 184 1.79 -2.77 15.38
N SER A 185 3.05 -2.89 15.78
CA SER A 185 3.44 -2.87 17.19
C SER A 185 3.38 -1.44 17.75
N ILE A 186 3.46 -1.30 19.07
CA ILE A 186 3.35 0.01 19.75
C ILE A 186 4.46 1.00 19.35
N ASP A 187 5.60 0.48 18.94
CA ASP A 187 6.78 1.20 18.44
C ASP A 187 6.82 1.34 16.91
N THR A 188 5.78 0.86 16.21
CA THR A 188 5.68 0.97 14.75
C THR A 188 4.96 2.27 14.35
N TYR A 189 5.74 3.30 14.00
CA TYR A 189 5.20 4.60 13.58
C TYR A 189 4.92 4.66 12.07
N ALA A 190 3.85 5.35 11.66
CA ALA A 190 3.35 5.38 10.28
C ALA A 190 4.38 5.92 9.25
N ASP A 191 5.33 6.74 9.69
CA ASP A 191 6.34 7.38 8.85
C ASP A 191 7.77 7.20 9.39
N GLY A 192 7.94 6.30 10.36
CA GLY A 192 9.20 6.13 11.10
C GLY A 192 9.47 7.24 12.12
N VAL A 193 8.53 8.17 12.32
CA VAL A 193 8.69 9.31 13.24
C VAL A 193 7.97 9.05 14.56
N ASP A 194 8.73 8.96 15.65
CA ASP A 194 8.17 8.83 17.00
C ASP A 194 7.43 10.12 17.39
N THR A 195 6.10 10.01 17.41
CA THR A 195 5.21 11.13 17.73
C THR A 195 5.31 11.52 19.20
N MET A 196 5.54 10.55 20.10
CA MET A 196 5.67 10.83 21.53
C MET A 196 6.99 11.53 21.80
N GLN A 197 8.08 11.08 21.18
CA GLN A 197 9.36 11.76 21.27
C GLN A 197 9.29 13.18 20.72
N PHE A 198 8.62 13.40 19.59
CA PHE A 198 8.38 14.73 19.06
C PHE A 198 7.67 15.63 20.06
N LEU A 199 6.56 15.16 20.65
CA LEU A 199 5.78 15.93 21.63
C LEU A 199 6.56 16.23 22.92
N LEU A 200 7.42 15.31 23.38
CA LEU A 200 8.28 15.51 24.54
C LEU A 200 9.43 16.49 24.28
N GLY A 201 9.76 16.73 23.01
CA GLY A 201 10.83 17.65 22.59
C GLY A 201 10.38 19.08 22.29
N LEU A 202 9.08 19.38 22.42
CA LEU A 202 8.50 20.73 22.30
C LEU A 202 8.68 21.52 23.60
#